data_AF-A0A2H9T935-F1
#
_entry.id   AF-A0A2H9T935-F1
#
_cell.length_a   1.000
_cell.length_b   1.000
_cell.length_c   1.000
_cell.angle_alpha   90.00
_cell.angle_beta   90.00
_cell.angle_gamma   90.00
#
_symmetry.space_group_name_H-M   'P 1'
#
loop_
_entity.id
_entity.type
_entity.pdbx_description
1 polymer ?
#
loop_
_entity_poly.entity_id
_entity_poly.type
_entity_poly.pdbx_seq_one_letter_code
_entity_poly.pdbx_strand_id
1 'polypeptide(L)'
;MQKSTDMTVQTARNNTVLQDLLNIKILPNNELQNKLNIQRSTLGKWKSGKWYPNRQNAKELIRIFRDLGIIIDYNSIYGDINYTDEEL
;
A
#
# COMPACT_ATOMS: atom_id res chain seq x y z
N MET A 1 32.26 18.08 -19.80
CA MET A 1 31.10 18.99 -19.66
C MET A 1 29.94 18.19 -19.09
N GLN A 2 29.53 18.52 -17.86
CA GLN A 2 28.28 18.01 -17.26
C GLN A 2 27.07 18.73 -17.89
N LYS A 3 25.98 17.98 -18.10
CA LYS A 3 24.57 18.40 -18.11
C LYS A 3 23.81 17.17 -17.57
N SER A 4 23.39 17.07 -16.31
CA SER A 4 22.23 17.71 -15.65
C SER A 4 21.04 17.80 -16.63
N THR A 5 19.89 17.16 -16.39
CA THR A 5 19.06 17.33 -15.19
C THR A 5 18.03 16.19 -15.08
N ASP A 6 17.76 15.81 -13.83
CA ASP A 6 16.61 15.07 -13.34
C ASP A 6 15.36 15.06 -14.23
N MET A 7 14.91 13.87 -14.58
CA MET A 7 13.53 13.64 -15.03
C MET A 7 12.95 12.46 -14.26
N THR A 8 13.02 12.52 -12.93
CA THR A 8 12.10 11.73 -12.11
C THR A 8 10.76 12.45 -12.23
N VAL A 9 9.96 12.04 -13.24
CA VAL A 9 8.57 12.45 -13.36
C VAL A 9 7.93 12.12 -12.03
N GLN A 10 7.74 13.14 -11.21
CA GLN A 10 7.01 13.11 -9.96
C GLN A 10 5.53 12.96 -10.34
N THR A 11 5.16 11.81 -10.91
CA THR A 11 3.75 11.45 -11.04
C THR A 11 3.25 11.34 -9.62
N ALA A 12 2.44 12.30 -9.18
CA ALA A 12 1.75 12.26 -7.89
C ALA A 12 1.23 10.83 -7.69
N ARG A 13 1.82 10.11 -6.73
CA ARG A 13 1.43 8.72 -6.50
C ARG A 13 0.07 8.78 -5.82
N ASN A 14 -0.96 8.56 -6.62
CA ASN A 14 -2.29 8.18 -6.13
C ASN A 14 -2.20 6.75 -5.57
N ASN A 15 -1.40 6.54 -4.52
CA ASN A 15 -1.35 5.31 -3.73
C ASN A 15 -2.25 5.44 -2.51
N THR A 16 -3.13 4.47 -2.28
CA THR A 16 -3.86 4.40 -1.01
C THR A 16 -2.89 4.11 0.14
N VAL A 17 -3.35 4.37 1.36
CA VAL A 17 -2.61 4.06 2.60
C VAL A 17 -2.11 2.61 2.58
N LEU A 18 -2.91 1.66 2.07
CA LEU A 18 -2.47 0.29 1.89
C LEU A 18 -1.26 0.17 0.97
N GLN A 19 -1.26 0.79 -0.21
CA GLN A 19 -0.12 0.69 -1.13
C GLN A 19 1.14 1.25 -0.49
N ASP A 20 1.05 2.35 0.24
CA ASP A 20 2.19 2.91 0.93
C ASP A 20 2.71 1.96 2.00
N LEU A 21 1.85 1.43 2.87
CA LEU A 21 2.24 0.45 3.89
C LEU A 21 2.89 -0.81 3.30
N LEU A 22 2.37 -1.33 2.19
CA LEU A 22 2.95 -2.49 1.51
C LEU A 22 4.27 -2.17 0.80
N ASN A 23 4.56 -0.90 0.50
CA ASN A 23 5.78 -0.46 -0.16
C ASN A 23 6.89 -0.04 0.83
N ILE A 24 6.54 0.42 2.03
CA ILE A 24 7.49 0.80 3.09
C ILE A 24 8.21 -0.44 3.68
N LYS A 25 7.72 -1.67 3.39
CA LYS A 25 8.32 -2.96 3.80
C LYS A 25 8.44 -3.12 5.33
N ILE A 26 7.45 -2.63 6.07
CA ILE A 26 7.32 -2.83 7.52
C ILE A 26 7.35 -4.32 7.86
N LEU A 27 6.73 -5.14 7.00
CA LEU A 27 6.85 -6.59 7.01
C LEU A 27 7.50 -7.08 5.70
N PRO A 28 8.44 -8.04 5.74
CA PRO A 28 8.97 -8.67 4.53
C PRO A 28 7.86 -9.26 3.67
N ASN A 29 7.94 -9.07 2.34
CA ASN A 29 6.89 -9.53 1.41
C ASN A 29 6.61 -11.04 1.52
N ASN A 30 7.64 -11.86 1.75
CA ASN A 30 7.51 -13.32 1.91
C ASN A 30 6.75 -13.67 3.19
N GLU A 31 7.02 -12.96 4.29
CA GLU A 31 6.32 -13.17 5.54
C GLU A 31 4.84 -12.77 5.43
N LEU A 32 4.56 -11.63 4.78
CA LEU A 32 3.19 -11.21 4.52
C LEU A 32 2.43 -12.21 3.63
N GLN A 33 3.09 -12.73 2.59
CA GLN A 33 2.53 -13.78 1.73
C GLN A 33 2.18 -15.04 2.50
N ASN A 34 3.09 -15.48 3.39
CA ASN A 34 2.88 -16.67 4.21
C ASN A 34 1.75 -16.46 5.22
N LYS A 35 1.70 -15.31 5.91
CA LYS A 35 0.65 -14.99 6.89
C LYS A 35 -0.74 -14.91 6.23
N LEU A 36 -0.82 -14.41 5.00
CA LEU A 36 -2.09 -14.27 4.28
C LEU A 36 -2.42 -15.46 3.37
N ASN A 37 -1.51 -16.43 3.24
CA ASN A 37 -1.60 -17.53 2.28
C ASN A 37 -1.92 -17.05 0.85
N ILE A 38 -1.18 -16.05 0.36
CA ILE A 38 -1.36 -15.48 -0.98
C ILE A 38 -0.11 -15.65 -1.84
N GLN A 39 -0.32 -15.70 -3.16
CA GLN A 39 0.77 -15.71 -4.12
C GLN A 39 1.48 -14.34 -4.22
N ARG A 40 2.76 -14.36 -4.58
CA ARG A 40 3.56 -13.16 -4.90
C ARG A 40 2.87 -12.23 -5.90
N SER A 41 2.24 -12.82 -6.92
CA SER A 41 1.52 -12.09 -7.97
C SER A 41 0.34 -11.29 -7.40
N THR A 42 -0.39 -11.86 -6.45
CA THR A 42 -1.50 -11.19 -5.74
C THR A 42 -0.98 -9.99 -4.95
N LEU A 43 0.06 -10.18 -4.15
CA LEU A 43 0.67 -9.08 -3.39
C LEU A 43 1.19 -7.96 -4.32
N GLY A 44 1.81 -8.33 -5.44
CA GLY A 44 2.27 -7.36 -6.44
C GLY A 44 1.14 -6.51 -7.02
N LYS A 45 -0.02 -7.11 -7.30
CA LYS A 45 -1.20 -6.38 -7.79
C LYS A 45 -1.80 -5.44 -6.74
N TRP A 46 -1.77 -5.82 -5.46
CA TRP A 46 -2.21 -4.93 -4.38
C TRP A 46 -1.30 -3.73 -4.23
N LYS A 47 0.02 -3.94 -4.30
CA LYS A 47 1.03 -2.88 -4.23
C LYS A 47 0.96 -1.87 -5.36
N SER A 48 0.49 -2.30 -6.53
CA SER A 48 0.32 -1.41 -7.69
C SER A 48 -1.07 -0.78 -7.76
N GLY A 49 -1.95 -1.02 -6.78
CA GLY A 49 -3.35 -0.57 -6.80
C GLY A 49 -4.19 -1.21 -7.92
N LYS A 50 -3.68 -2.23 -8.63
CA LYS A 50 -4.41 -2.84 -9.75
C LYS A 50 -5.62 -3.61 -9.24
N TRP A 51 -5.46 -4.33 -8.13
CA TRP A 51 -6.52 -5.06 -7.42
C TRP A 51 -6.43 -4.76 -5.93
N TYR A 52 -7.56 -4.92 -5.24
CA TYR A 52 -7.62 -4.83 -3.79
C TYR A 52 -7.80 -6.20 -3.14
N PRO A 53 -7.40 -6.37 -1.88
CA PRO A 53 -7.68 -7.58 -1.11
C PRO A 53 -9.19 -7.80 -0.98
N ASN A 54 -9.63 -9.06 -1.00
CA ASN A 54 -11.01 -9.38 -0.63
C ASN A 54 -11.25 -9.08 0.87
N ARG A 55 -12.51 -9.14 1.29
CA ARG A 55 -12.90 -8.82 2.67
C ARG A 55 -12.15 -9.64 3.73
N GLN A 56 -11.88 -10.92 3.48
CA GLN A 56 -11.17 -11.77 4.43
C GLN A 56 -9.70 -11.35 4.56
N ASN A 57 -9.02 -11.17 3.43
CA ASN A 57 -7.62 -10.72 3.41
C ASN A 57 -7.46 -9.31 3.99
N ALA A 58 -8.46 -8.44 3.81
CA ALA A 58 -8.47 -7.12 4.41
C ALA A 58 -8.58 -7.17 5.95
N LYS A 59 -9.41 -8.07 6.50
CA LYS A 59 -9.45 -8.29 7.97
C LYS A 59 -8.10 -8.75 8.51
N GLU A 60 -7.48 -9.69 7.81
CA GLU A 60 -6.17 -10.21 8.22
C GLU A 60 -5.07 -9.16 8.10
N LEU A 61 -5.08 -8.34 7.06
CA LEU A 61 -4.17 -7.19 6.94
C LEU A 61 -4.34 -6.23 8.12
N ILE A 62 -5.58 -5.84 8.45
CA ILE A 62 -5.86 -4.97 9.60
C ILE A 62 -5.31 -5.58 10.89
N ARG A 63 -5.51 -6.88 11.11
CA ARG A 63 -4.97 -7.59 12.29
C ARG A 63 -3.45 -7.57 12.31
N ILE A 64 -2.80 -7.95 11.22
CA ILE A 64 -1.33 -7.99 11.10
C ILE A 64 -0.73 -6.62 11.36
N PHE A 65 -1.27 -5.56 10.76
CA PHE A 65 -0.76 -4.21 10.97
C PHE A 65 -1.01 -3.72 12.40
N ARG A 66 -2.16 -4.06 12.99
CA ARG A 66 -2.43 -3.77 14.40
C ARG A 66 -1.42 -4.44 15.34
N ASP A 67 -1.06 -5.69 15.08
CA ASP A 67 -0.06 -6.43 15.86
C ASP A 67 1.34 -5.79 15.75
N LEU A 68 1.59 -5.05 14.67
CA LEU A 68 2.80 -4.24 14.44
C LEU A 68 2.68 -2.81 14.98
N GLY A 69 1.59 -2.48 15.69
CA GLY A 69 1.34 -1.14 16.25
C GLY A 69 0.79 -0.12 15.27
N ILE A 70 0.38 -0.55 14.08
CA ILE A 70 -0.13 0.32 13.01
C ILE A 70 -1.64 0.15 12.91
N ILE A 71 -2.36 1.23 13.17
CA ILE A 71 -3.83 1.22 13.13
C ILE A 71 -4.27 1.58 11.72
N ILE A 72 -4.84 0.59 11.03
CA ILE A 72 -5.56 0.78 9.78
C ILE A 72 -6.97 0.21 9.85
N ASP A 73 -7.81 0.64 8.94
CA ASP A 73 -9.18 0.19 8.77
C ASP A 73 -9.50 -0.11 7.30
N TYR A 74 -10.76 -0.39 7.00
CA TYR A 74 -11.19 -0.63 5.62
C TYR A 74 -11.07 0.59 4.72
N ASN A 75 -11.20 1.81 5.25
CA ASN A 75 -11.00 3.03 4.48
C ASN A 75 -9.52 3.21 4.12
N SER A 76 -8.60 2.78 4.98
CA SER A 76 -7.17 2.73 4.67
C SER A 76 -6.86 1.74 3.52
N ILE A 77 -7.70 0.71 3.35
CA ILE A 77 -7.55 -0.32 2.34
C ILE A 77 -8.21 0.06 1.00
N TYR A 78 -9.43 0.58 1.06
CA TYR A 78 -10.29 0.81 -0.12
C TYR A 78 -10.63 2.28 -0.37
N GLY A 79 -10.29 3.17 0.55
CA GLY A 79 -10.61 4.58 0.46
C GLY A 79 -9.87 5.22 -0.70
N ASP A 80 -10.62 5.98 -1.50
CA ASP A 80 -10.05 6.85 -2.51
C ASP A 80 -9.30 7.98 -1.82
N ILE A 81 -8.08 8.19 -2.28
CA ILE A 81 -7.19 9.28 -1.88
C ILE A 81 -7.65 10.52 -2.65
N ASN A 82 -8.76 11.09 -2.21
CA ASN A 82 -9.04 12.49 -2.48
C ASN A 82 -8.35 13.29 -1.37
N TYR A 83 -7.05 13.55 -1.51
CA TYR A 83 -6.49 14.72 -0.87
C TYR A 83 -7.08 15.92 -1.62
N THR A 84 -8.22 16.40 -1.16
CA THR A 84 -8.61 17.76 -1.47
C THR A 84 -7.65 18.64 -0.68
N ASP A 85 -6.72 19.28 -1.40
CA ASP A 85 -5.96 20.45 -0.91
C ASP A 85 -6.92 21.63 -0.68
N GLU A 86 -8.00 21.43 0.08
CA GLU A 86 -8.82 22.52 0.59
C GLU A 86 -8.27 22.84 1.98
N GLU A 87 -7.19 23.63 1.96
CA GLU A 87 -6.65 24.32 3.12
C GLU A 87 -7.73 25.15 3.81
N LEU A 88 -7.74 25.01 5.14
CA LEU A 88 -8.45 25.82 6.15
C LEU A 88 -8.02 27.29 6.13
#